data_AF-A0A377TU82-F1
#
_entry.id   AF-A0A377TU82-F1
#
_cell.length_a   1.000
_cell.length_b   1.000
_cell.length_c   1.000
_cell.angle_alpha   90.00
_cell.angle_beta   90.00
_cell.angle_gamma   90.00
#
_symmetry.space_group_name_H-M   'P 1'
#
loop_
_entity.id
_entity.type
_entity.pdbx_description
1 polymer ?
#
loop_
_entity_poly.entity_id
_entity_poly.type
_entity_poly.pdbx_seq_one_letter_code
_entity_poly.pdbx_strand_id
1 'polypeptide(L)'
;MHAGHSETALMLALAPECVHMERAVANFPPEFPCPTLSKGRPAAAWASYDFGPSGVIGDPTPATREQGEGLLDSLAASWAQAIIEIHRMAWVERREPTWGKQHWHGFVQSLPPSFAAESREP
;
A
#
# COMPACT_ATOMS: atom_id res chain seq x y z
N MET A 1 -3.36 -5.44 6.77
CA MET A 1 -4.56 -5.82 7.54
C MET A 1 -5.17 -4.52 8.04
N HIS A 2 -6.50 -4.41 8.09
CA HIS A 2 -7.21 -3.19 8.45
C HIS A 2 -7.96 -3.38 9.77
N ALA A 3 -7.91 -2.38 10.64
CA ALA A 3 -8.43 -2.39 12.00
C ALA A 3 -8.01 -3.65 12.78
N GLY A 4 -6.84 -4.22 12.44
CA GLY A 4 -6.23 -5.32 13.15
C GLY A 4 -5.25 -4.83 14.21
N HIS A 5 -4.53 -5.77 14.83
CA HIS A 5 -3.63 -5.54 15.96
C HIS A 5 -2.87 -4.21 15.96
N SER A 6 -2.05 -3.93 14.94
CA SER A 6 -1.16 -2.75 14.94
C SER A 6 -1.92 -1.42 14.85
N GLU A 7 -2.99 -1.34 14.06
CA GLU A 7 -3.80 -0.11 13.94
C GLU A 7 -4.57 0.14 15.25
N THR A 8 -5.15 -0.90 15.85
CA THR A 8 -5.82 -0.80 17.15
C THR A 8 -4.85 -0.43 18.26
N ALA A 9 -3.66 -1.03 18.32
CA ALA A 9 -2.64 -0.72 19.32
C ALA A 9 -2.20 0.75 19.19
N LEU A 10 -1.92 1.23 17.97
CA LEU A 10 -1.59 2.65 17.73
C LEU A 10 -2.72 3.58 18.19
N MET A 11 -3.98 3.26 17.88
CA MET A 11 -5.11 4.07 18.33
C MET A 11 -5.30 4.04 19.85
N LEU A 12 -5.04 2.91 20.52
CA LEU A 12 -5.03 2.84 21.99
C LEU A 12 -3.96 3.75 22.61
N ALA A 13 -2.80 3.91 21.96
CA ALA A 13 -1.77 4.84 22.40
C ALA A 13 -2.15 6.30 22.14
N LEU A 14 -2.65 6.62 20.94
CA LEU A 14 -2.89 8.00 20.49
C LEU A 14 -4.21 8.62 20.95
N ALA A 15 -5.29 7.84 20.92
CA ALA A 15 -6.66 8.30 21.18
C ALA A 15 -7.48 7.15 21.82
N PRO A 16 -7.11 6.69 23.02
CA PRO A 16 -7.75 5.54 23.67
C PRO A 16 -9.26 5.68 23.88
N GLU A 17 -9.74 6.89 24.09
CA GLU A 17 -11.16 7.21 24.22
C GLU A 17 -11.97 6.93 22.95
N CYS A 18 -11.30 6.82 21.80
CA CYS A 18 -11.92 6.44 20.53
C CYS A 18 -11.94 4.93 20.29
N VAL A 19 -11.37 4.11 21.19
CA VAL A 19 -11.25 2.66 21.02
C VAL A 19 -12.07 1.91 22.07
N HIS A 20 -13.17 1.33 21.60
CA HIS A 20 -14.08 0.50 22.39
C HIS A 20 -13.67 -0.98 22.31
N MET A 21 -12.68 -1.39 23.11
CA MET A 21 -12.12 -2.75 23.08
C MET A 21 -13.16 -3.84 23.38
N GLU A 22 -14.22 -3.53 24.11
CA GLU A 22 -15.33 -4.45 24.36
C GLU A 22 -16.11 -4.83 23.09
N ARG A 23 -15.93 -4.07 22.00
CA ARG A 23 -16.52 -4.32 20.67
C ARG A 23 -15.53 -4.93 19.69
N ALA A 24 -14.28 -5.15 20.10
CA ALA A 24 -13.24 -5.68 19.23
C ALA A 24 -13.59 -7.11 18.80
N VAL A 25 -13.61 -7.35 17.50
CA VAL A 25 -13.90 -8.67 16.92
C VAL A 25 -12.88 -8.99 15.85
N ALA A 26 -12.38 -10.21 15.85
CA ALA A 26 -11.55 -10.71 14.77
C ALA A 26 -12.41 -10.99 13.53
N ASN A 27 -11.91 -10.64 12.36
CA ASN A 27 -12.50 -11.04 11.09
C ASN A 27 -11.38 -11.30 10.07
N PHE A 28 -11.40 -12.48 9.46
CA PHE A 28 -10.44 -12.89 8.46
C PHE A 28 -11.20 -13.35 7.21
N PRO A 29 -10.86 -12.83 6.02
CA PRO A 29 -11.41 -13.38 4.79
C PRO A 29 -11.04 -14.86 4.64
N PRO A 30 -11.82 -15.62 3.85
CA PRO A 30 -11.44 -16.98 3.47
C PRO A 30 -10.03 -17.01 2.89
N GLU A 31 -9.27 -18.05 3.24
CA GLU A 31 -7.93 -18.22 2.67
C GLU A 31 -8.01 -18.35 1.16
N PHE A 32 -7.11 -17.64 0.46
CA PHE A 32 -6.99 -17.79 -0.97
C PHE A 32 -6.57 -19.24 -1.29
N PRO A 33 -7.24 -19.94 -2.23
CA PRO A 33 -7.01 -21.37 -2.49
C PRO A 33 -5.74 -21.62 -3.32
N CYS A 34 -4.63 -20.97 -2.96
CA CYS A 34 -3.30 -21.22 -3.52
C CYS A 34 -2.26 -21.13 -2.42
N PRO A 35 -1.78 -22.27 -1.88
CA PRO A 35 -0.81 -22.29 -0.78
C PRO A 35 0.47 -21.50 -1.05
N THR A 36 0.88 -21.37 -2.31
CA THR A 36 2.05 -20.55 -2.71
C THR A 36 1.81 -19.07 -2.49
N LEU A 37 0.60 -18.57 -2.77
CA LEU A 37 0.24 -17.16 -2.64
C LEU A 37 -0.27 -16.80 -1.23
N SER A 38 -0.65 -17.79 -0.44
CA SER A 38 -1.14 -17.64 0.94
C SER A 38 -0.01 -17.71 2.00
N LYS A 39 1.21 -18.09 1.62
CA LYS A 39 2.36 -18.18 2.55
C LYS A 39 3.10 -16.84 2.66
N GLY A 40 3.30 -16.37 3.90
CA GLY A 40 4.13 -15.21 4.20
C GLY A 40 3.38 -13.89 4.05
N ARG A 41 3.95 -12.92 3.32
CA ARG A 41 3.24 -11.67 2.99
C ARG A 41 2.12 -12.02 1.99
N PRO A 42 0.84 -11.72 2.28
CA PRO A 42 -0.25 -12.14 1.42
C PRO A 42 -0.05 -11.58 0.02
N ALA A 43 0.18 -12.47 -0.95
CA ALA A 43 0.33 -12.13 -2.36
C ALA A 43 -1.04 -12.04 -3.06
N ALA A 44 -2.06 -12.65 -2.47
CA ALA A 44 -3.45 -12.45 -2.83
C ALA A 44 -4.04 -11.30 -1.99
N ALA A 45 -4.53 -10.27 -2.67
CA ALA A 45 -5.24 -9.17 -2.03
C ALA A 45 -6.67 -9.61 -1.65
N TRP A 46 -7.17 -9.03 -0.56
CA TRP A 46 -8.58 -9.04 -0.21
C TRP A 46 -9.33 -7.99 -1.04
N ALA A 47 -10.63 -8.19 -1.23
CA ALA A 47 -11.54 -7.26 -1.89
C ALA A 47 -12.33 -6.45 -0.87
N SER A 48 -12.95 -5.34 -1.29
CA SER A 48 -13.75 -4.51 -0.39
C SER A 48 -14.93 -5.26 0.26
N TYR A 49 -15.40 -6.36 -0.33
CA TYR A 49 -16.46 -7.17 0.27
C TYR A 49 -15.97 -8.01 1.46
N ASP A 50 -14.65 -8.23 1.58
CA ASP A 50 -14.04 -9.04 2.64
C ASP A 50 -13.99 -8.35 4.01
N PHE A 51 -14.25 -7.04 4.06
CA PHE A 51 -14.41 -6.29 5.30
C PHE A 51 -15.54 -6.83 6.19
N GLY A 52 -16.53 -7.50 5.60
CA GLY A 52 -17.69 -8.00 6.32
C GLY A 52 -18.44 -6.91 7.11
N PRO A 53 -19.32 -7.31 8.05
CA PRO A 53 -20.10 -6.37 8.84
C PRO A 53 -19.29 -5.55 9.86
N SER A 54 -18.12 -6.05 10.30
CA SER A 54 -17.28 -5.39 11.30
C SER A 54 -16.34 -4.34 10.72
N GLY A 55 -16.03 -4.42 9.41
CA GLY A 55 -15.00 -3.58 8.80
C GLY A 55 -13.57 -4.04 9.12
N VAL A 56 -13.39 -5.10 9.90
CA VAL A 56 -12.07 -5.58 10.32
C VAL A 56 -11.51 -6.57 9.28
N ILE A 57 -10.22 -6.49 8.99
CA ILE A 57 -9.45 -7.53 8.31
C ILE A 57 -8.22 -7.80 9.16
N GLY A 58 -8.34 -8.73 10.11
CA GLY A 58 -7.34 -9.09 11.11
C GLY A 58 -7.93 -9.41 12.48
N ASP A 59 -7.06 -9.45 13.49
CA ASP A 59 -7.45 -9.62 14.89
C ASP A 59 -6.98 -8.42 15.74
N PRO A 60 -7.89 -7.55 16.19
CA PRO A 60 -7.59 -6.45 17.09
C PRO A 60 -7.58 -6.85 18.57
N THR A 61 -8.12 -8.01 18.94
CA THR A 61 -8.35 -8.41 20.33
C THR A 61 -7.09 -8.49 21.21
N PRO A 62 -5.88 -8.83 20.70
CA PRO A 62 -4.67 -8.83 21.53
C PRO A 62 -3.95 -7.48 21.58
N ALA A 63 -4.51 -6.42 20.98
CA ALA A 63 -3.89 -5.10 20.96
C ALA A 63 -3.89 -4.45 22.36
N THR A 64 -2.76 -3.83 22.71
CA THR A 64 -2.57 -3.10 23.97
C THR A 64 -2.00 -1.70 23.71
N ARG A 65 -2.14 -0.81 24.69
CA ARG A 65 -1.56 0.54 24.62
C ARG A 65 -0.05 0.47 24.53
N GLU A 66 0.58 -0.37 25.33
CA GLU A 66 2.04 -0.47 25.47
C GLU A 66 2.68 -0.94 24.15
N GLN A 67 2.02 -1.86 23.44
CA GLN A 67 2.42 -2.23 22.08
C GLN A 67 2.29 -1.05 21.12
N GLY A 68 1.22 -0.24 21.25
CA GLY A 68 1.00 0.97 20.47
C GLY A 68 2.08 2.02 20.67
N GLU A 69 2.50 2.26 21.91
CA GLU A 69 3.58 3.18 22.27
C GLU A 69 4.90 2.72 21.63
N GLY A 70 5.26 1.44 21.77
CA GLY A 70 6.46 0.90 21.12
C GLY A 70 6.42 0.96 19.60
N LEU A 71 5.25 0.75 18.97
CA LEU A 71 5.06 0.93 17.54
C LEU A 71 5.23 2.40 17.13
N LEU A 72 4.65 3.32 17.89
CA LEU A 72 4.71 4.76 17.61
C LEU A 72 6.14 5.27 17.67
N ASP A 73 6.91 4.90 18.69
CA ASP A 73 8.32 5.28 18.83
C ASP A 73 9.17 4.81 17.63
N SER A 74 9.00 3.53 17.28
CA SER A 74 9.72 2.93 16.15
C SER A 74 9.37 3.58 14.81
N LEU A 75 8.07 3.83 14.58
CA LEU A 75 7.58 4.50 13.37
C LEU A 75 8.07 5.95 13.28
N ALA A 76 7.97 6.71 14.38
CA ALA A 76 8.41 8.10 14.43
C ALA A 76 9.91 8.23 14.14
N ALA A 77 10.74 7.41 14.78
CA ALA A 77 12.18 7.38 14.54
C ALA A 77 12.51 7.03 13.07
N SER A 78 11.87 5.98 12.54
CA SER A 78 12.11 5.52 11.16
C SER A 78 11.68 6.57 10.12
N TRP A 79 10.54 7.23 10.32
CA TRP A 79 10.07 8.29 9.42
C TRP A 79 10.94 9.53 9.49
N ALA A 80 11.35 9.96 10.68
CA ALA A 80 12.28 11.08 10.84
C ALA A 80 13.59 10.81 10.09
N GLN A 81 14.14 9.59 10.22
CA GLN A 81 15.32 9.18 9.48
C GLN A 81 15.10 9.22 7.96
N ALA A 82 14.02 8.60 7.46
CA ALA A 82 13.72 8.58 6.03
C ALA A 82 13.54 10.00 5.44
N ILE A 83 12.88 10.89 6.16
CA ILE A 83 12.70 12.29 5.75
C ILE A 83 14.07 13.00 5.66
N ILE A 84 14.95 12.81 6.64
CA ILE A 84 16.30 13.39 6.63
C ILE A 84 17.11 12.85 5.44
N GLU A 85 17.06 11.55 5.19
CA GLU A 85 17.76 10.91 4.07
C GLU A 85 17.24 11.43 2.72
N ILE A 86 15.92 11.47 2.52
CA ILE A 86 15.29 12.00 1.30
C ILE A 86 15.62 13.48 1.11
N HIS A 87 15.65 14.28 2.18
CA HIS A 87 16.01 15.68 2.09
C HIS A 87 17.47 15.90 1.65
N ARG A 88 18.38 15.00 2.07
CA ARG A 88 19.82 15.07 1.77
C ARG A 88 20.21 14.33 0.49
N MET A 89 19.33 13.49 -0.06
CA MET A 89 19.67 12.66 -1.21
C MET A 89 19.98 13.55 -2.43
N ALA A 90 20.99 13.16 -3.18
CA ALA A 90 21.22 13.67 -4.52
C ALA A 90 20.74 12.61 -5.52
N TRP A 91 20.02 13.03 -6.56
CA TRP A 91 19.66 12.13 -7.64
C TRP A 91 20.92 11.56 -8.28
N VAL A 92 20.93 10.24 -8.52
CA VAL A 92 22.01 9.60 -9.25
C VAL A 92 21.90 10.03 -10.71
N GLU A 93 22.79 10.94 -11.12
CA GLU A 93 22.93 11.32 -12.50
C GLU A 93 23.70 10.21 -13.24
N ARG A 94 23.06 9.62 -14.25
CA ARG A 94 23.70 8.67 -15.16
C ARG A 94 24.04 9.39 -16.45
N ARG A 95 25.30 9.32 -16.84
CA ARG A 95 25.79 9.94 -18.08
C ARG A 95 25.61 9.04 -19.29
N GLU A 96 25.32 7.77 -19.06
CA GLU A 96 25.02 6.82 -20.10
C GLU A 96 23.72 7.22 -20.82
N PRO A 97 23.69 7.17 -22.15
CA PRO A 97 22.45 7.37 -22.88
C PRO A 97 21.44 6.30 -22.46
N THR A 98 20.20 6.70 -22.21
CA THR A 98 19.09 5.76 -22.04
C THR A 98 19.04 4.81 -23.24
N TRP A 99 18.58 3.57 -23.04
CA TRP A 99 18.15 2.65 -24.10
C TRP A 99 16.86 3.16 -24.77
N GLY A 100 16.77 4.47 -25.01
CA GLY A 100 15.69 5.11 -25.74
C GLY A 100 15.96 5.04 -27.24
N LYS A 101 14.93 5.31 -28.03
CA LYS A 101 14.89 5.20 -29.51
C LYS A 101 15.98 5.98 -30.28
N GLN A 102 16.90 6.66 -29.62
CA GLN A 102 17.88 7.56 -30.22
C GLN A 102 18.88 6.87 -31.15
N HIS A 103 19.08 5.56 -31.01
CA HIS A 103 19.94 4.76 -31.90
C HIS A 103 19.15 3.97 -32.96
N TRP A 104 17.82 3.96 -32.87
CA TRP A 104 16.95 3.19 -33.77
C TRP A 104 16.46 4.07 -34.91
N HIS A 105 17.08 3.92 -36.09
CA HIS A 105 16.68 4.60 -37.34
C HIS A 105 15.60 3.82 -38.11
N GLY A 106 14.77 3.06 -37.39
CA GLY A 106 13.74 2.22 -38.00
C GLY A 106 12.55 3.04 -38.51
N PHE A 107 11.89 2.55 -39.56
CA PHE A 107 10.65 3.12 -40.06
C PHE A 107 9.54 3.00 -39.01
N VAL A 108 9.06 4.13 -38.49
CA VAL A 108 7.84 4.18 -37.67
C VAL A 108 6.67 4.35 -38.61
N GLN A 109 5.86 3.30 -38.78
CA GLN A 109 4.65 3.37 -39.58
C GLN A 109 3.67 4.36 -38.94
N SER A 110 3.47 5.51 -39.60
CA SER A 110 2.37 6.41 -39.27
C SER A 110 1.03 5.79 -39.67
N LEU A 111 -0.04 6.11 -38.95
CA LEU A 111 -1.40 5.69 -39.31
C LEU A 111 -1.68 6.02 -40.78
N PRO A 112 -2.30 5.10 -41.54
CA PRO A 112 -2.72 5.42 -42.89
C PRO A 112 -3.69 6.60 -42.86
N PRO A 113 -3.66 7.48 -43.89
CA PRO A 113 -4.51 8.67 -43.94
C PRO A 113 -6.02 8.37 -43.84
N SER A 114 -6.43 7.11 -44.01
CA SER A 114 -7.83 6.67 -43.86
C SER A 114 -8.38 6.72 -42.43
N PHE A 115 -7.55 6.94 -41.41
CA PHE A 115 -7.99 7.02 -40.00
C PHE A 115 -7.95 8.45 -39.41
N ALA A 116 -7.55 9.47 -40.18
CA ALA A 116 -7.46 10.84 -39.69
C ALA A 116 -8.78 11.63 -39.76
N ALA A 117 -9.86 11.04 -40.27
CA ALA A 117 -11.13 11.72 -40.49
C ALA A 117 -12.28 10.98 -39.77
N GLU A 118 -12.46 11.29 -38.48
CA GLU A 118 -13.77 11.30 -37.80
C GLU A 118 -13.61 11.84 -36.37
N SER A 119 -13.26 13.13 -36.26
CA SER A 119 -13.63 13.93 -35.09
C SER A 119 -14.12 15.29 -35.59
N ARG A 120 -15.32 15.28 -36.19
CA ARG A 120 -16.18 16.46 -36.11
C ARG A 120 -16.96 16.32 -34.81
N GLU A 121 -16.65 17.18 -33.86
CA GLU A 121 -17.41 17.34 -32.62
C GLU A 121 -18.89 17.65 -32.91
N PRO A 122 -19.82 17.19 -32.07
CA PRO A 122 -21.07 17.91 -31.80
C PRO A 122 -20.86 19.06 -30.80
#